data_AF-A0A0F8YX56-F1
#
_entry.id   AF-A0A0F8YX56-F1
#
_cell.length_a   1.000
_cell.length_b   1.000
_cell.length_c   1.000
_cell.angle_alpha   90.00
_cell.angle_beta   90.00
_cell.angle_gamma   90.00
#
_symmetry.space_group_name_H-M   'P 1'
#
loop_
_entity.id
_entity.type
_entity.pdbx_description
1 polymer ?
#
loop_
_entity_poly.entity_id
_entity_poly.type
_entity_poly.pdbx_seq_one_letter_code
_entity_poly.pdbx_strand_id
1 'polypeptide(L)'
;MSDELIQLLNANNATLTIIAEQLQELVQLQRQNLYRETGPNFRRSLNEYATFNWFSIDANPVRETGDGINEVDWGGYTWRRRSGTGKFGNAIWFSRAIGVNADNTPKYARLITFKDSDAPEPLQVQVEPGPQEHSQPPQDPPPMTEAEAVG
;
A
#
# COMPACT_ATOMS: atom_id res chain seq x y z
N MET A 1 -0.18 37.66 39.92
CA MET A 1 0.58 36.50 39.41
C MET A 1 2.05 36.83 39.67
N SER A 2 2.82 35.97 40.34
CA SER A 2 4.22 36.29 40.68
C SER A 2 5.10 36.28 39.43
N ASP A 3 6.14 37.12 39.41
CA ASP A 3 7.11 37.18 38.30
C ASP A 3 7.77 35.82 38.05
N GLU A 4 7.98 35.04 39.11
CA GLU A 4 8.49 33.68 39.04
C GLU A 4 7.57 32.74 38.24
N LEU A 5 6.25 32.87 38.41
CA LEU A 5 5.27 32.08 37.65
C LEU A 5 5.29 32.45 36.16
N ILE A 6 5.47 33.74 35.85
CA ILE A 6 5.56 34.24 34.47
C ILE A 6 6.86 33.73 33.82
N GLN A 7 7.99 33.78 34.53
CA GLN A 7 9.27 33.26 34.04
C GLN A 7 9.20 31.75 33.79
N LEU A 8 8.60 30.99 34.71
CA LEU A 8 8.41 29.55 34.55
C LEU A 8 7.52 29.22 33.34
N LEU A 9 6.43 29.96 33.16
CA LEU A 9 5.55 29.78 32.00
C LEU A 9 6.27 30.05 30.68
N ASN A 10 7.07 31.11 30.61
CA ASN A 10 7.85 31.45 29.43
C ASN A 10 8.93 30.40 29.13
N ALA A 11 9.62 29.91 30.16
CA ALA A 11 10.61 28.84 30.02
C ALA A 11 9.98 27.52 29.52
N ASN A 12 8.79 27.18 30.02
CA ASN A 12 8.03 26.03 29.56
C ASN A 12 7.63 26.18 28.09
N ASN A 13 7.09 27.32 27.69
CA ASN A 13 6.70 27.57 26.30
C ASN A 13 7.89 27.51 25.34
N ALA A 14 9.05 28.06 25.74
CA ALA A 14 10.28 27.96 24.96
C ALA A 14 10.73 26.50 24.81
N THR A 15 10.69 25.73 25.90
CA THR A 15 11.05 24.31 25.89
C THR A 15 10.13 23.50 24.97
N LEU A 16 8.82 23.76 25.03
CA LEU A 16 7.84 23.10 24.14
C LEU A 16 8.08 23.42 22.67
N THR A 17 8.49 24.65 22.36
CA THR A 17 8.81 25.06 20.99
C THR A 17 10.03 24.29 20.46
N ILE A 18 11.09 24.21 21.27
CA ILE A 18 12.31 23.45 20.92
C ILE A 18 11.99 21.97 20.69
N ILE A 19 11.18 21.36 21.56
CA ILE A 19 10.78 19.95 21.42
C ILE A 19 10.00 19.76 20.11
N ALA A 20 9.08 20.66 19.78
CA ALA A 20 8.30 20.57 18.54
C ALA A 20 9.20 20.62 17.30
N GLU A 21 10.19 21.51 17.28
CA GLU A 21 11.17 21.63 16.19
C GLU A 21 12.02 20.34 16.05
N GLN A 22 12.53 19.81 17.17
CA GLN A 22 13.31 18.58 17.17
C GLN A 22 12.51 17.36 16.68
N LEU A 23 11.24 17.26 17.08
CA LEU A 23 10.37 16.18 16.61
C LEU A 23 10.10 16.29 15.11
N GLN A 24 9.92 17.50 14.58
CA GLN A 24 9.76 17.71 13.13
C GLN A 24 11.02 17.28 12.37
N GLU A 25 12.20 17.64 12.87
CA GLU A 25 13.47 17.24 12.26
C GLU A 25 13.65 15.71 12.28
N LEU A 26 13.37 15.05 13.41
CA LEU A 26 13.44 13.58 13.51
C LEU A 26 12.49 12.88 12.53
N VAL A 27 11.26 13.38 12.37
CA VAL A 27 10.32 12.83 11.39
C VAL A 27 10.84 13.00 9.96
N GLN A 28 11.46 14.13 9.65
CA GLN A 28 12.07 14.34 8.32
C GLN A 28 13.23 13.37 8.08
N LEU A 29 14.13 13.20 9.05
CA LEU A 29 15.25 12.26 8.97
C LEU A 29 14.77 10.81 8.81
N GLN A 30 13.75 10.40 9.55
CA GLN A 30 13.15 9.07 9.41
C GLN A 30 12.57 8.84 8.02
N ARG A 31 11.84 9.83 7.45
CA ARG A 31 11.32 9.72 6.09
C ARG A 31 12.44 9.62 5.06
N GLN A 32 13.48 10.45 5.18
CA GLN A 32 14.64 10.38 4.30
C GLN A 32 15.32 9.00 4.35
N ASN A 33 15.49 8.44 5.54
CA ASN A 33 16.04 7.09 5.70
C ASN A 33 15.13 6.02 5.07
N LEU A 34 13.81 6.10 5.29
CA LEU A 34 12.86 5.16 4.70
C LEU A 34 12.89 5.20 3.16
N TYR A 35 12.97 6.39 2.58
CA TYR A 35 13.07 6.59 1.14
C TYR A 35 14.39 6.09 0.56
N ARG A 36 15.48 6.20 1.34
CA ARG A 36 16.77 5.60 1.00
C ARG A 36 16.71 4.07 0.99
N GLU A 37 15.92 3.47 1.87
CA GLU A 37 15.85 2.01 1.98
C GLU A 37 14.84 1.37 1.04
N THR A 38 13.70 2.00 0.79
CA THR A 38 12.56 1.33 0.11
C THR A 38 12.01 2.08 -1.09
N GLY A 39 12.26 3.40 -1.15
CA GLY A 39 11.56 4.30 -2.06
C GLY A 39 10.09 4.50 -1.68
N PRO A 40 9.45 5.59 -2.13
CA PRO A 40 8.08 5.93 -1.74
C PRO A 40 7.03 5.02 -2.39
N ASN A 41 7.37 4.32 -3.48
CA ASN A 41 6.52 3.38 -4.21
C ASN A 41 5.10 3.92 -4.53
N PHE A 42 5.04 5.13 -5.09
CA PHE A 42 3.80 5.72 -5.58
C PHE A 42 3.09 4.81 -6.60
N ARG A 43 1.77 4.97 -6.73
CA ARG A 43 0.96 4.23 -7.70
C ARG A 43 0.09 5.17 -8.52
N ARG A 44 0.02 4.92 -9.83
CA ARG A 44 -0.79 5.64 -10.82
C ARG A 44 -1.34 4.67 -11.88
N SER A 45 -2.37 5.08 -12.60
CA SER A 45 -2.88 4.28 -13.73
C SER A 45 -1.86 4.26 -14.86
N LEU A 46 -1.87 3.19 -15.67
CA LEU A 46 -0.98 3.08 -16.82
C LEU A 46 -1.25 4.19 -17.85
N ASN A 47 -2.50 4.63 -17.98
CA ASN A 47 -2.88 5.70 -18.92
C ASN A 47 -2.27 7.06 -18.58
N GLU A 48 -1.90 7.29 -17.32
CA GLU A 48 -1.30 8.56 -16.87
C GLU A 48 0.16 8.68 -17.29
N TYR A 49 0.85 7.56 -17.55
CA TYR A 49 2.30 7.54 -17.73
C TYR A 49 2.79 8.51 -18.80
N ALA A 50 2.13 8.56 -19.96
CA ALA A 50 2.54 9.39 -21.09
C ALA A 50 2.46 10.90 -20.79
N THR A 51 1.57 11.30 -19.90
CA THR A 51 1.31 12.72 -19.57
C THR A 51 1.61 13.04 -18.11
N PHE A 52 2.29 12.14 -17.39
CA PHE A 52 2.50 12.27 -15.95
C PHE A 52 3.41 13.47 -15.64
N ASN A 53 2.95 14.36 -14.77
CA ASN A 53 3.75 15.47 -14.28
C ASN A 53 4.74 14.98 -13.21
N TRP A 54 5.97 14.68 -13.61
CA TRP A 54 7.04 14.19 -12.72
C TRP A 54 7.39 15.15 -11.58
N PHE A 55 7.25 16.46 -11.78
CA PHE A 55 7.49 17.45 -10.75
C PHE A 55 6.46 17.39 -9.61
N SER A 56 5.28 16.79 -9.83
CA SER A 56 4.26 16.62 -8.78
C SER A 56 4.68 15.69 -7.63
N ILE A 57 5.74 14.91 -7.84
CA ILE A 57 6.36 14.05 -6.81
C ILE A 57 7.79 14.48 -6.52
N ASP A 58 8.19 15.70 -6.87
CA ASP A 58 9.55 16.23 -6.75
C ASP A 58 10.60 15.43 -7.55
N ALA A 59 10.18 14.75 -8.62
CA ALA A 59 11.09 14.03 -9.52
C ALA A 59 11.44 14.87 -10.75
N ASN A 60 12.70 14.82 -11.16
CA ASN A 60 13.20 15.54 -12.32
C ASN A 60 13.48 14.54 -13.46
N PRO A 61 12.81 14.63 -14.62
CA PRO A 61 13.16 13.82 -15.78
C PRO A 61 14.57 14.13 -16.28
N VAL A 62 15.40 13.09 -16.39
CA VAL A 62 16.80 13.21 -16.84
C VAL A 62 16.98 12.66 -18.25
N ARG A 63 16.18 11.64 -18.61
CA ARG A 63 16.27 10.99 -19.91
C ARG A 63 14.91 10.57 -20.42
N GLU A 64 14.68 10.85 -21.69
CA GLU A 64 13.52 10.42 -22.46
C GLU A 64 13.94 9.53 -23.63
N THR A 65 13.08 8.59 -24.01
CA THR A 65 13.22 7.71 -25.17
C THR A 65 11.91 7.71 -25.97
N GLY A 66 11.87 7.01 -27.12
CA GLY A 66 10.65 6.95 -27.95
C GLY A 66 9.38 6.52 -27.21
N ASP A 67 9.51 5.68 -26.17
CA ASP A 67 8.38 5.23 -25.36
C ASP A 67 8.13 6.11 -24.12
N GLY A 68 8.66 7.34 -24.06
CA GLY A 68 8.54 8.27 -22.93
C GLY A 68 9.74 8.29 -21.97
N ILE A 69 9.53 8.89 -20.79
CA ILE A 69 10.58 9.11 -19.77
C ILE A 69 11.19 7.77 -19.34
N ASN A 70 12.51 7.67 -19.37
CA ASN A 70 13.26 6.45 -19.07
C ASN A 70 14.10 6.56 -17.79
N GLU A 71 14.55 7.76 -17.43
CA GLU A 71 15.29 8.00 -16.18
C GLU A 71 14.83 9.30 -15.51
N VAL A 72 14.71 9.27 -14.18
CA VAL A 72 14.36 10.44 -13.36
C VAL A 72 15.27 10.52 -12.14
N ASP A 73 15.60 11.73 -11.70
CA ASP A 73 16.27 11.99 -10.45
C ASP A 73 15.25 12.33 -9.36
N TRP A 74 15.35 11.64 -8.23
CA TRP A 74 14.47 11.85 -7.08
C TRP A 74 15.20 11.49 -5.79
N GLY A 75 15.17 12.40 -4.81
CA GLY A 75 15.82 12.19 -3.50
C GLY A 75 17.33 11.95 -3.59
N GLY A 76 18.01 12.58 -4.56
CA GLY A 76 19.46 12.43 -4.79
C GLY A 76 19.88 11.13 -5.49
N TYR A 77 18.92 10.36 -6.01
CA TYR A 77 19.18 9.11 -6.74
C TYR A 77 18.55 9.14 -8.13
N THR A 78 19.20 8.47 -9.09
CA THR A 78 18.64 8.20 -10.40
C THR A 78 17.83 6.90 -10.38
N TRP A 79 16.58 6.99 -10.85
CA TRP A 79 15.63 5.90 -10.93
C TRP A 79 15.39 5.56 -12.39
N ARG A 80 15.46 4.27 -12.73
CA ARG A 80 15.35 3.80 -14.11
C ARG A 80 14.02 3.12 -14.35
N ARG A 81 13.43 3.41 -15.50
CA ARG A 81 12.23 2.74 -15.99
C ARG A 81 12.50 1.26 -16.23
N ARG A 82 11.52 0.47 -15.86
CA ARG A 82 11.37 -0.96 -16.16
C ARG A 82 9.97 -1.17 -16.69
N SER A 83 9.81 -2.17 -17.54
CA SER A 83 8.51 -2.64 -18.00
C SER A 83 8.39 -4.13 -17.73
N GLY A 84 7.17 -4.58 -17.49
CA GLY A 84 6.82 -5.99 -17.37
C GLY A 84 5.77 -6.35 -18.40
N THR A 85 5.94 -7.51 -19.02
CA THR A 85 4.87 -8.24 -19.71
C THR A 85 4.74 -9.62 -19.05
N GLY A 86 3.52 -10.18 -19.00
CA GLY A 86 3.26 -11.47 -18.34
C GLY A 86 2.84 -11.36 -16.87
N LYS A 87 3.52 -12.05 -15.93
CA LYS A 87 3.12 -12.21 -14.51
C LYS A 87 2.92 -10.91 -13.71
N PHE A 88 3.39 -9.78 -14.24
CA PHE A 88 3.26 -8.47 -13.60
C PHE A 88 2.14 -7.61 -14.22
N GLY A 89 1.46 -8.11 -15.26
CA GLY A 89 0.55 -7.34 -16.09
C GLY A 89 1.29 -6.31 -16.96
N ASN A 90 0.55 -5.56 -17.78
CA ASN A 90 1.09 -4.38 -18.45
C ASN A 90 1.38 -3.32 -17.38
N ALA A 91 2.65 -3.17 -17.02
CA ALA A 91 3.07 -2.24 -15.98
C ALA A 91 4.41 -1.58 -16.35
N ILE A 92 4.53 -0.31 -15.97
CA ILE A 92 5.77 0.47 -16.05
C ILE A 92 6.14 0.89 -14.62
N TRP A 93 7.38 0.70 -14.19
CA TRP A 93 7.81 1.16 -12.87
C TRP A 93 9.21 1.72 -12.90
N PHE A 94 9.49 2.64 -11.98
CA PHE A 94 10.81 3.23 -11.81
C PHE A 94 11.45 2.68 -10.56
N SER A 95 12.67 2.15 -10.70
CA SER A 95 13.36 1.46 -9.62
C SER A 95 14.86 1.76 -9.62
N ARG A 96 15.48 1.53 -8.47
CA ARG A 96 16.93 1.54 -8.30
C ARG A 96 17.37 0.38 -7.42
N ALA A 97 18.60 -0.09 -7.62
CA ALA A 97 19.18 -1.11 -6.76
C ALA A 97 19.49 -0.50 -5.38
N ILE A 98 19.21 -1.26 -4.33
CA ILE A 98 19.45 -0.87 -2.92
C ILE A 98 20.32 -1.88 -2.17
N GLY A 99 20.77 -2.93 -2.87
CA GLY A 99 21.65 -3.96 -2.30
C GLY A 99 21.34 -5.33 -2.88
N VAL A 100 21.69 -6.35 -2.11
CA VAL A 100 21.43 -7.76 -2.40
C VAL A 100 20.70 -8.41 -1.23
N ASN A 101 19.84 -9.37 -1.53
CA ASN A 101 19.18 -10.21 -0.54
C ASN A 101 20.14 -11.31 -0.05
N ALA A 102 19.74 -12.07 0.98
CA ALA A 102 20.53 -13.17 1.55
C ALA A 102 20.82 -14.31 0.56
N ASP A 103 19.98 -14.47 -0.46
CA ASP A 103 20.12 -15.42 -1.56
C ASP A 103 20.98 -14.88 -2.72
N ASN A 104 21.68 -13.77 -2.52
CA ASN A 104 22.49 -13.06 -3.51
C ASN A 104 21.68 -12.50 -4.71
N THR A 105 20.36 -12.37 -4.59
CA THR A 105 19.53 -11.72 -5.61
C THR A 105 19.52 -10.19 -5.42
N PRO A 106 19.47 -9.38 -6.50
CA PRO A 106 19.44 -7.93 -6.36
C PRO A 106 18.14 -7.43 -5.71
N LYS A 107 18.27 -6.57 -4.71
CA LYS A 107 17.16 -5.89 -4.04
C LYS A 107 16.94 -4.53 -4.69
N TYR A 108 15.68 -4.21 -4.98
CA TYR A 108 15.29 -2.95 -5.62
C TYR A 108 14.30 -2.15 -4.77
N ALA A 109 14.50 -0.84 -4.72
CA ALA A 109 13.49 0.11 -4.28
C ALA A 109 12.61 0.54 -5.46
N ARG A 110 11.37 0.95 -5.19
CA ARG A 110 10.46 1.51 -6.20
C ARG A 110 10.11 2.96 -5.89
N LEU A 111 10.19 3.82 -6.90
CA LEU A 111 9.74 5.20 -6.83
C LEU A 111 8.25 5.29 -7.14
N ILE A 112 7.86 4.79 -8.31
CA ILE A 112 6.49 4.84 -8.80
C ILE A 112 6.20 3.62 -9.68
N THR A 113 4.95 3.15 -9.65
CA THR A 113 4.41 2.12 -10.52
C THR A 113 3.18 2.66 -11.24
N PHE A 114 3.20 2.56 -12.57
CA PHE A 114 2.08 2.79 -13.46
C PHE A 114 1.50 1.43 -13.85
N LYS A 115 0.31 1.14 -13.35
CA LYS A 115 -0.39 -0.11 -13.64
C LYS A 115 -1.88 0.15 -13.47
N ASP A 116 -2.68 -0.35 -14.40
CA ASP A 116 -4.13 -0.35 -14.20
C ASP A 116 -4.50 -1.35 -13.11
N SER A 117 -5.50 -0.99 -12.30
CA SER A 117 -6.05 -1.90 -11.31
C SER A 117 -6.54 -3.15 -12.03
N ASP A 118 -5.93 -4.31 -11.76
CA ASP A 118 -6.58 -5.57 -12.08
C ASP A 118 -7.93 -5.56 -11.35
N ALA A 119 -9.00 -6.03 -12.00
CA ALA A 119 -10.25 -6.30 -11.28
C ALA A 119 -9.88 -7.12 -10.03
N PRO A 120 -10.35 -6.75 -8.82
CA PRO A 120 -10.00 -7.49 -7.63
C PRO A 120 -10.34 -8.95 -7.89
N GLU A 121 -9.32 -9.82 -7.79
CA GLU A 121 -9.56 -11.25 -7.87
C GLU A 121 -10.59 -11.56 -6.77
N PRO A 122 -11.74 -12.17 -7.11
CA PRO A 122 -12.75 -12.46 -6.11
C PRO A 122 -12.06 -13.26 -5.02
N LEU A 123 -12.19 -12.79 -3.77
CA LEU A 123 -11.69 -13.51 -2.62
C LEU A 123 -12.18 -14.95 -2.76
N GLN A 124 -11.26 -15.88 -2.95
CA GLN A 124 -11.58 -17.30 -2.79
C GLN A 124 -11.80 -17.50 -1.30
N VAL A 125 -12.98 -17.12 -0.84
CA VAL A 125 -13.46 -17.50 0.48
C VAL A 125 -13.69 -19.00 0.37
N GLN A 126 -12.67 -19.76 0.74
CA GLN A 126 -12.86 -21.16 1.07
C GLN A 126 -13.66 -21.15 2.37
N VAL A 127 -14.98 -21.10 2.22
CA VAL A 127 -15.90 -21.33 3.33
C VAL A 127 -15.68 -22.80 3.70
N GLU A 128 -14.89 -23.05 4.74
CA GLU A 128 -15.01 -24.33 5.44
C GLU A 128 -16.49 -24.46 5.82
N PRO A 129 -17.20 -25.53 5.40
CA PRO A 129 -18.55 -25.75 5.86
C PRO A 129 -18.50 -25.86 7.39
N GLY A 130 -19.11 -24.88 8.07
CA GLY A 130 -19.39 -25.01 9.49
C GLY A 130 -20.22 -26.27 9.74
N PRO A 131 -20.14 -26.85 10.95
CA PRO A 131 -20.83 -28.10 11.27
C PRO A 131 -22.32 -27.99 10.93
N GLN A 132 -22.81 -28.94 10.14
CA GLN A 132 -24.20 -29.02 9.72
C GLN A 132 -25.09 -29.13 10.96
N GLU A 133 -25.89 -28.10 11.24
CA GLU A 133 -27.06 -28.27 12.10
C GLU A 133 -28.04 -29.21 11.36
N HIS A 134 -28.30 -30.37 11.97
CA HIS A 134 -29.31 -31.31 11.53
C HIS A 134 -30.68 -30.63 11.51
N SER A 135 -31.09 -30.13 10.35
CA SER A 135 -32.47 -29.77 10.08
C SER A 135 -33.26 -31.04 9.80
N GLN A 136 -33.98 -31.53 10.80
CA GLN A 136 -34.89 -32.65 10.66
C GLN A 136 -36.04 -32.25 9.70
N PRO A 137 -36.38 -33.06 8.68
CA PRO A 137 -37.50 -32.74 7.78
C PRO A 137 -38.84 -32.77 8.53
N PRO A 138 -39.86 -32.01 8.07
CA PRO A 138 -41.22 -32.09 8.62
C PRO A 138 -41.73 -33.53 8.52
N GLN A 139 -42.21 -34.09 9.62
CA GLN A 139 -42.86 -35.40 9.61
C GLN A 139 -44.30 -35.24 9.11
N ASP A 140 -44.65 -36.00 8.07
CA ASP A 140 -46.04 -36.13 7.63
C ASP A 140 -46.90 -36.80 8.72
N PRO A 141 -48.17 -36.38 8.90
CA PRO A 141 -49.06 -36.98 9.88
C PRO A 141 -49.37 -38.44 9.53
N PRO A 142 -49.57 -39.31 10.55
CA PRO A 142 -49.82 -40.74 10.33
C PRO A 142 -51.16 -40.98 9.64
N PRO A 143 -51.29 -42.06 8.84
CA PRO A 143 -52.53 -42.41 8.18
C PRO A 143 -53.62 -42.79 9.19
N MET A 144 -54.84 -42.26 9.00
CA MET A 144 -56.02 -42.64 9.78
C MET A 144 -56.37 -44.10 9.51
N THR A 145 -56.49 -44.89 10.58
CA THR A 145 -57.03 -46.25 10.56
C THR A 145 -58.52 -46.19 10.26
N GLU A 146 -58.94 -46.73 9.12
CA GLU A 146 -60.35 -46.94 8.80
C GLU A 146 -60.83 -48.22 9.48
N ALA A 147 -62.03 -48.14 10.05
CA ALA A 147 -62.61 -49.03 11.03
C ALA A 147 -62.82 -50.47 10.56
N GLU A 148 -62.86 -51.36 11.55
CA GLU A 148 -63.61 -52.61 11.51
C GLU A 148 -64.99 -52.38 10.89
N ALA A 149 -65.27 -53.10 9.79
CA ALA A 149 -66.61 -53.33 9.29
C ALA A 149 -66.93 -54.82 9.39
N VAL A 150 -67.53 -55.18 10.53
CA VAL A 150 -68.65 -56.11 10.76
C VAL A 150 -68.54 -57.55 10.22
N GLY A 151 -68.56 -58.49 11.18
CA GLY A 151 -68.89 -59.90 10.99
C GLY A 151 -68.79 -60.68 12.29
#